data_AF-A0AAD0TXT1-F1
#
_entry.id   AF-A0AAD0TXT1-F1
#
_cell.length_a   1.000
_cell.length_b   1.000
_cell.length_c   1.000
_cell.angle_alpha   90.00
_cell.angle_beta   90.00
_cell.angle_gamma   90.00
#
_symmetry.space_group_name_H-M   'P 1'
#
loop_
_entity.id
_entity.type
_entity.pdbx_description
1 polymer ?
#
loop_
_entity_poly.entity_id
_entity_poly.type
_entity_poly.pdbx_seq_one_letter_code
_entity_poly.pdbx_strand_id
1 'polypeptide(L)'
;MKPMLGHLLMAGTLLLAGSAPIVANAAENRSGNTDIKAEFTKSTSSVTPVDPSDPNTPSTDGDGDNGAAAGGDLSLIFVSKSLGYGTHELDVLNDQQYKVDPTSSYTLLWQDRMVVEVSDVRGTNAGWKLTVTGSNLTGTDGTAAKGATLSLPQGEVVNSGSETNGAVSTASEVALNGTVGSSAVLNADKGGGSGVTVSRLDPKALTLNIKANTVKAQAYSANLNWTLSDLPTE
;
A
#
# COMPACT_ATOMS: atom_id res chain seq x y z
N MET A 1 62.79 -95.48 42.87
CA MET A 1 61.84 -95.47 44.01
C MET A 1 61.50 -94.02 44.32
N LYS A 2 60.21 -93.65 44.26
CA LYS A 2 59.62 -92.35 44.68
C LYS A 2 59.56 -92.28 46.23
N PRO A 3 59.16 -91.17 46.90
CA PRO A 3 58.93 -89.76 46.49
C PRO A 3 59.70 -88.76 47.42
N MET A 4 59.65 -87.43 47.39
CA MET A 4 58.51 -86.51 47.59
C MET A 4 59.00 -85.03 47.53
N LEU A 5 58.13 -84.16 47.00
CA LEU A 5 57.80 -82.77 47.37
C LEU A 5 58.88 -81.69 47.61
N GLY A 6 58.74 -80.56 46.89
CA GLY A 6 59.32 -79.28 47.32
C GLY A 6 59.21 -78.10 46.34
N HIS A 7 58.01 -77.51 46.22
CA HIS A 7 57.73 -76.08 45.96
C HIS A 7 58.15 -75.39 44.64
N LEU A 8 57.17 -75.38 43.73
CA LEU A 8 56.58 -74.22 43.04
C LEU A 8 57.08 -72.81 43.48
N LEU A 9 57.67 -72.04 42.56
CA LEU A 9 57.21 -70.66 42.28
C LEU A 9 57.71 -70.16 40.91
N MET A 10 56.76 -69.73 40.09
CA MET A 10 56.90 -69.31 38.70
C MET A 10 57.04 -67.79 38.68
N ALA A 11 58.23 -67.25 38.39
CA ALA A 11 58.45 -65.81 38.26
C ALA A 11 58.38 -65.41 36.79
N GLY A 12 57.17 -65.05 36.34
CA GLY A 12 56.96 -64.41 35.05
C GLY A 12 57.47 -62.98 35.07
N THR A 13 58.49 -62.68 34.29
CA THR A 13 58.88 -61.30 33.99
C THR A 13 57.89 -60.70 33.00
N LEU A 14 57.01 -59.89 33.56
CA LEU A 14 56.01 -59.04 32.93
C LEU A 14 56.66 -58.16 31.84
N LEU A 15 56.25 -58.33 30.58
CA LEU A 15 56.48 -57.31 29.55
C LEU A 15 55.65 -56.07 29.93
N LEU A 16 56.29 -55.00 30.41
CA LEU A 16 55.67 -53.69 30.49
C LEU A 16 55.57 -53.10 29.08
N ALA A 17 54.53 -53.49 28.34
CA ALA A 17 54.02 -52.68 27.25
C ALA A 17 53.50 -51.38 27.89
N GLY A 18 54.22 -50.28 27.70
CA GLY A 18 53.77 -48.96 28.13
C GLY A 18 52.45 -48.63 27.44
N SER A 19 51.33 -48.77 28.14
CA SER A 19 50.05 -48.22 27.72
C SER A 19 50.19 -46.70 27.78
N ALA A 20 50.38 -46.04 26.63
CA ALA A 20 50.12 -44.62 26.56
C ALA A 20 48.65 -44.41 26.97
N PRO A 21 48.34 -43.51 27.91
CA PRO A 21 46.94 -43.20 28.20
C PRO A 21 46.33 -42.61 26.92
N ILE A 22 45.34 -43.29 26.36
CA ILE A 22 44.46 -42.69 25.36
C ILE A 22 43.66 -41.63 26.12
N VAL A 23 44.10 -40.38 26.08
CA VAL A 23 43.29 -39.26 26.52
C VAL A 23 42.17 -39.14 25.48
N ALA A 24 41.00 -39.69 25.81
CA ALA A 24 39.78 -39.38 25.09
C ALA A 24 39.49 -37.89 25.31
N ASN A 25 39.90 -37.03 24.36
CA ASN A 25 39.40 -35.67 24.32
C ASN A 25 37.90 -35.77 24.02
N ALA A 26 37.06 -35.47 25.01
CA ALA A 26 35.64 -35.29 24.78
C ALA A 26 35.49 -34.23 23.67
N ALA A 27 34.73 -34.53 22.61
CA ALA A 27 34.48 -33.56 21.55
C ALA A 27 33.94 -32.27 22.20
N GLU A 28 34.62 -31.14 21.97
CA GLU A 28 34.22 -29.86 22.56
C GLU A 28 32.83 -29.48 22.05
N ASN A 29 31.83 -29.53 22.92
CA ASN A 29 30.47 -29.09 22.61
C ASN A 29 30.40 -27.56 22.66
N ARG A 30 30.62 -26.90 21.53
CA ARG A 30 30.75 -25.43 21.40
C ARG A 30 29.64 -24.76 20.60
N SER A 31 28.60 -25.49 20.26
CA SER A 31 27.46 -25.00 19.49
C SER A 31 26.16 -25.34 20.19
N GLY A 32 25.21 -24.42 20.13
CA GLY A 32 23.83 -24.63 20.53
C GLY A 32 22.90 -23.86 19.62
N ASN A 33 21.65 -24.29 19.55
CA ASN A 33 20.60 -23.66 18.76
C ASN A 33 19.39 -23.41 19.66
N THR A 34 18.69 -22.32 19.42
CA THR A 34 17.40 -22.00 20.06
C THR A 34 16.39 -21.76 18.96
N ASP A 35 15.28 -22.49 19.00
CA ASP A 35 14.16 -22.26 18.09
C ASP A 35 13.30 -21.10 18.58
N ILE A 36 12.89 -20.22 17.67
CA ILE A 36 11.91 -19.17 17.93
C ILE A 36 10.64 -19.52 17.16
N LYS A 37 9.49 -19.46 17.84
CA LYS A 37 8.16 -19.63 17.24
C LYS A 37 7.27 -18.49 17.70
N ALA A 38 6.54 -17.92 16.75
CA ALA A 38 5.52 -16.92 16.99
C ALA A 38 4.38 -17.14 15.98
N GLU A 39 3.16 -16.78 16.38
CA GLU A 39 1.98 -16.80 15.54
C GLU A 39 1.36 -15.41 15.55
N PHE A 40 0.92 -14.94 14.38
CA PHE A 40 0.32 -13.63 14.18
C PHE A 40 -1.03 -13.82 13.51
N THR A 41 -2.02 -13.07 13.97
CA THR A 41 -3.37 -13.02 13.38
C THR A 41 -3.61 -11.65 12.76
N LYS A 42 -4.57 -11.56 11.84
CA LYS A 42 -4.99 -10.28 11.27
C LYS A 42 -5.48 -9.30 12.34
N SER A 43 -5.47 -8.01 12.01
CA SER A 43 -6.14 -7.01 12.86
C SER A 43 -7.66 -7.14 12.74
N THR A 44 -8.37 -6.90 13.84
CA THR A 44 -9.84 -6.83 13.88
C THR A 44 -10.36 -5.42 14.10
N SER A 45 -9.48 -4.45 14.33
CA SER A 45 -9.85 -3.06 14.56
C SER A 45 -10.06 -2.33 13.24
N SER A 46 -10.98 -1.37 13.24
CA SER A 46 -11.10 -0.40 12.14
C SER A 46 -9.86 0.48 12.10
N VAL A 47 -9.40 0.81 10.90
CA VAL A 47 -8.29 1.72 10.64
C VAL A 47 -8.86 3.06 10.19
N THR A 48 -8.47 4.12 10.88
CA THR A 48 -8.79 5.51 10.54
C THR A 48 -7.71 6.10 9.64
N PRO A 49 -8.02 7.17 8.89
CA PRO A 49 -7.01 7.94 8.17
C PRO A 49 -5.79 8.31 9.00
N VAL A 50 -4.64 8.38 8.34
CA VAL A 50 -3.34 8.74 8.92
C VAL A 50 -2.91 10.11 8.43
N ASP A 51 -1.84 10.67 9.00
CA ASP A 51 -1.18 11.85 8.45
C ASP A 51 -0.54 11.48 7.09
N PRO A 52 -0.97 12.06 5.96
CA PRO A 52 -0.38 11.79 4.65
C PRO A 52 1.12 12.14 4.53
N SER A 53 1.67 12.95 5.44
CA SER A 53 3.10 13.22 5.54
C SER A 53 3.86 12.21 6.40
N ASP A 54 3.17 11.53 7.33
CA ASP A 54 3.69 10.45 8.16
C ASP A 54 2.62 9.36 8.40
N PRO A 55 2.56 8.33 7.55
CA PRO A 55 1.54 7.28 7.65
C PRO A 55 1.61 6.40 8.91
N ASN A 56 2.57 6.64 9.82
CA ASN A 56 2.63 5.99 11.13
C ASN A 56 1.81 6.74 12.19
N THR A 57 1.38 7.96 11.88
CA THR A 57 0.70 8.85 12.81
C THR A 57 -0.79 8.95 12.43
N PRO A 58 -1.73 8.62 13.32
CA PRO A 58 -3.16 8.83 13.07
C PRO A 58 -3.46 10.32 12.80
N SER A 59 -4.34 10.61 11.84
CA SER A 59 -4.76 11.98 11.54
C SER A 59 -5.94 12.40 12.41
N THR A 60 -5.92 13.64 12.91
CA THR A 60 -7.09 14.28 13.54
C THR A 60 -8.04 14.92 12.54
N ASP A 61 -7.55 15.22 11.34
CA ASP A 61 -8.24 16.00 10.31
C ASP A 61 -8.96 15.11 9.28
N GLY A 62 -8.64 13.81 9.27
CA GLY A 62 -9.11 12.85 8.28
C GLY A 62 -10.50 12.26 8.55
N ASP A 63 -11.02 12.32 9.77
CA ASP A 63 -12.17 11.48 10.16
C ASP A 63 -13.56 11.98 9.72
N GLY A 64 -13.69 13.22 9.23
CA GLY A 64 -15.02 13.84 9.03
C GLY A 64 -15.34 14.45 7.65
N ASP A 65 -14.34 14.95 6.92
CA ASP A 65 -14.58 15.70 5.67
C ASP A 65 -13.76 15.19 4.49
N ASN A 66 -13.90 13.89 4.21
CA ASN A 66 -13.28 13.23 3.07
C ASN A 66 -14.32 12.41 2.26
N GLY A 67 -13.90 11.83 1.13
CA GLY A 67 -14.73 11.06 0.20
C GLY A 67 -14.86 9.56 0.51
N ALA A 68 -14.34 9.10 1.64
CA ALA A 68 -14.29 7.72 2.10
C ALA A 68 -14.55 7.63 3.63
N ALA A 69 -14.34 6.46 4.23
CA ALA A 69 -14.58 6.25 5.65
C ALA A 69 -13.61 5.22 6.24
N ALA A 70 -13.35 5.31 7.55
CA ALA A 70 -12.58 4.31 8.28
C ALA A 70 -13.14 2.89 8.08
N GLY A 71 -12.27 1.89 8.03
CA GLY A 71 -12.67 0.51 7.78
C GLY A 71 -11.62 -0.53 8.18
N GLY A 72 -12.02 -1.80 8.18
CA GLY A 72 -11.15 -2.95 8.49
C GLY A 72 -10.78 -3.76 7.23
N ASP A 73 -10.05 -4.86 7.43
CA ASP A 73 -9.56 -5.73 6.34
C ASP A 73 -8.88 -4.93 5.22
N LEU A 74 -9.44 -4.92 4.01
CA LEU A 74 -9.04 -4.05 2.91
C LEU A 74 -10.05 -2.90 2.78
N SER A 75 -9.61 -1.66 2.98
CA SER A 75 -10.48 -0.49 3.00
C SER A 75 -9.86 0.73 2.34
N LEU A 76 -10.68 1.48 1.60
CA LEU A 76 -10.38 2.84 1.17
C LEU A 76 -10.78 3.76 2.31
N ILE A 77 -9.80 4.34 3.02
CA ILE A 77 -10.06 5.05 4.27
C ILE A 77 -10.08 6.57 4.10
N PHE A 78 -9.46 7.10 3.04
CA PHE A 78 -9.48 8.52 2.71
C PHE A 78 -9.44 8.75 1.20
N VAL A 79 -10.21 9.72 0.71
CA VAL A 79 -10.01 10.37 -0.60
C VAL A 79 -10.36 11.85 -0.48
N SER A 80 -9.61 12.75 -1.12
CA SER A 80 -10.01 14.16 -1.22
C SER A 80 -11.42 14.28 -1.81
N LYS A 81 -12.33 14.93 -1.07
CA LYS A 81 -13.77 14.91 -1.34
C LYS A 81 -14.20 15.75 -2.55
N SER A 82 -13.49 16.84 -2.82
CA SER A 82 -13.92 17.80 -3.84
C SER A 82 -12.76 18.60 -4.41
N LEU A 83 -12.89 18.92 -5.70
CA LEU A 83 -11.92 19.67 -6.50
C LEU A 83 -12.67 20.76 -7.27
N GLY A 84 -12.37 22.01 -6.96
CA GLY A 84 -12.86 23.18 -7.69
C GLY A 84 -11.90 23.56 -8.81
N TYR A 85 -12.45 24.01 -9.94
CA TYR A 85 -11.67 24.49 -11.09
C TYR A 85 -11.84 25.99 -11.34
N GLY A 86 -12.57 26.70 -10.47
CA GLY A 86 -12.84 28.13 -10.62
C GLY A 86 -13.81 28.45 -11.77
N THR A 87 -13.81 29.73 -12.18
CA THR A 87 -14.65 30.26 -13.27
C THR A 87 -13.78 30.69 -14.44
N HIS A 88 -14.18 30.34 -15.66
CA HIS A 88 -13.43 30.64 -16.88
C HIS A 88 -14.36 31.18 -17.97
N GLU A 89 -13.84 32.06 -18.83
CA GLU A 89 -14.53 32.45 -20.06
C GLU A 89 -14.54 31.28 -21.06
N LEU A 90 -15.54 31.24 -21.93
CA LEU A 90 -15.63 30.21 -22.96
C LEU A 90 -14.58 30.45 -24.06
N ASP A 91 -13.74 29.47 -24.32
CA ASP A 91 -12.97 29.38 -25.56
C ASP A 91 -13.73 28.49 -26.57
N VAL A 92 -14.22 29.13 -27.63
CA VAL A 92 -14.97 28.46 -28.73
C VAL A 92 -14.06 28.02 -29.87
N LEU A 93 -12.77 28.36 -29.83
CA LEU A 93 -11.80 28.08 -30.88
C LEU A 93 -10.85 26.95 -30.50
N ASN A 94 -10.50 26.81 -29.22
CA ASN A 94 -9.46 25.88 -28.76
C ASN A 94 -9.91 25.02 -27.58
N ASP A 95 -9.46 23.77 -27.56
CA ASP A 95 -9.53 22.89 -26.40
C ASP A 95 -8.76 23.52 -25.23
N GLN A 96 -9.32 23.44 -24.03
CA GLN A 96 -8.75 24.04 -22.81
C GLN A 96 -8.38 22.99 -21.78
N GLN A 97 -7.34 23.29 -21.01
CA GLN A 97 -6.96 22.52 -19.82
C GLN A 97 -6.95 23.48 -18.62
N TYR A 98 -7.86 23.24 -17.68
CA TYR A 98 -8.00 24.03 -16.48
C TYR A 98 -7.33 23.32 -15.31
N LYS A 99 -6.47 24.02 -14.58
CA LYS A 99 -5.89 23.51 -13.35
C LYS A 99 -6.91 23.58 -12.22
N VAL A 100 -6.77 22.70 -11.23
CA VAL A 100 -7.48 22.85 -9.96
C VAL A 100 -7.19 24.23 -9.38
N ASP A 101 -8.24 24.86 -8.87
CA ASP A 101 -8.16 26.11 -8.11
C ASP A 101 -8.03 25.76 -6.61
N PRO A 102 -6.82 25.85 -6.03
CA PRO A 102 -6.62 25.53 -4.61
C PRO A 102 -7.23 26.59 -3.68
N THR A 103 -7.62 27.75 -4.20
CA THR A 103 -8.22 28.85 -3.42
C THR A 103 -9.74 28.77 -3.35
N SER A 104 -10.35 27.91 -4.19
CA SER A 104 -11.79 27.68 -4.17
C SER A 104 -12.22 27.08 -2.84
N SER A 105 -13.28 27.61 -2.23
CA SER A 105 -13.89 27.04 -1.03
C SER A 105 -14.51 25.66 -1.26
N TYR A 106 -14.65 25.22 -2.52
CA TYR A 106 -15.10 23.89 -2.88
C TYR A 106 -13.94 22.89 -2.96
N THR A 107 -12.69 23.35 -3.07
CA THR A 107 -11.52 22.48 -3.16
C THR A 107 -11.09 22.05 -1.76
N LEU A 108 -11.03 20.74 -1.52
CA LEU A 108 -10.58 20.15 -0.25
C LEU A 108 -9.29 19.36 -0.46
N LEU A 109 -8.17 20.00 -0.14
CA LEU A 109 -6.83 19.45 -0.23
C LEU A 109 -6.24 19.30 1.16
N TRP A 110 -5.49 18.22 1.38
CA TRP A 110 -4.71 18.04 2.59
C TRP A 110 -3.31 18.61 2.36
N GLN A 111 -2.91 19.65 3.09
CA GLN A 111 -1.63 20.37 2.93
C GLN A 111 -1.24 20.60 1.44
N ASP A 112 -2.16 21.18 0.66
CA ASP A 112 -1.97 21.44 -0.78
C ASP A 112 -1.72 20.18 -1.65
N ARG A 113 -2.25 19.03 -1.23
CA ARG A 113 -2.23 17.78 -1.97
C ARG A 113 -3.62 17.17 -2.09
N MET A 114 -3.89 16.55 -3.23
CA MET A 114 -4.97 15.57 -3.32
C MET A 114 -4.43 14.27 -2.73
N VAL A 115 -5.21 13.63 -1.86
CA VAL A 115 -4.77 12.46 -1.12
C VAL A 115 -5.74 11.30 -1.31
N VAL A 116 -5.18 10.10 -1.35
CA VAL A 116 -5.89 8.82 -1.32
C VAL A 116 -5.19 7.91 -0.32
N GLU A 117 -5.95 7.22 0.53
CA GLU A 117 -5.41 6.27 1.52
C GLU A 117 -6.12 4.93 1.46
N VAL A 118 -5.33 3.86 1.42
CA VAL A 118 -5.79 2.47 1.46
C VAL A 118 -5.17 1.79 2.67
N SER A 119 -5.99 1.09 3.45
CA SER A 119 -5.54 0.22 4.54
C SER A 119 -5.75 -1.25 4.15
N ASP A 120 -4.72 -2.07 4.32
CA ASP A 120 -4.82 -3.53 4.25
C ASP A 120 -4.23 -4.18 5.51
N VAL A 121 -5.12 -4.67 6.37
CA VAL A 121 -4.76 -5.34 7.63
C VAL A 121 -5.09 -6.83 7.62
N ARG A 122 -5.33 -7.41 6.44
CA ARG A 122 -5.74 -8.81 6.29
C ARG A 122 -4.62 -9.81 6.61
N GLY A 123 -3.36 -9.38 6.47
CA GLY A 123 -2.18 -10.21 6.68
C GLY A 123 -1.95 -11.29 5.61
N THR A 124 -2.71 -11.26 4.51
CA THR A 124 -2.61 -12.23 3.41
C THR A 124 -1.65 -11.78 2.31
N ASN A 125 -1.31 -10.49 2.25
CA ASN A 125 -0.54 -9.87 1.16
C ASN A 125 -1.08 -10.25 -0.23
N ALA A 126 -2.40 -10.36 -0.36
CA ALA A 126 -3.05 -10.74 -1.61
C ALA A 126 -2.91 -9.68 -2.72
N GLY A 127 -2.50 -8.46 -2.36
CA GLY A 127 -2.53 -7.30 -3.23
C GLY A 127 -3.95 -6.72 -3.38
N TRP A 128 -4.01 -5.56 -4.02
CA TRP A 128 -5.25 -4.82 -4.25
C TRP A 128 -5.07 -3.79 -5.37
N LYS A 129 -6.19 -3.33 -5.93
CA LYS A 129 -6.21 -2.30 -6.98
C LYS A 129 -7.31 -1.28 -6.68
N LEU A 130 -6.92 0.00 -6.70
CA LEU A 130 -7.83 1.13 -6.69
C LEU A 130 -8.00 1.66 -8.11
N THR A 131 -9.26 1.85 -8.50
CA THR A 131 -9.66 2.44 -9.77
C THR A 131 -10.62 3.59 -9.58
N VAL A 132 -10.76 4.42 -10.60
CA VAL A 132 -11.69 5.56 -10.61
C VAL A 132 -12.48 5.61 -11.91
N THR A 133 -13.74 6.02 -11.82
CA THR A 133 -14.62 6.33 -12.96
C THR A 133 -15.20 7.73 -12.79
N GLY A 134 -15.58 8.38 -13.89
CA GLY A 134 -16.20 9.71 -13.89
C GLY A 134 -17.63 9.68 -14.41
N SER A 135 -18.55 10.33 -13.70
CA SER A 135 -19.88 10.62 -14.26
C SER A 135 -19.78 11.65 -15.40
N ASN A 136 -20.89 11.89 -16.09
CA ASN A 136 -20.98 13.02 -17.02
C ASN A 136 -20.65 14.33 -16.31
N LEU A 137 -19.72 15.11 -16.85
CA LEU A 137 -19.63 16.53 -16.53
C LEU A 137 -20.86 17.24 -17.12
N THR A 138 -21.78 17.62 -16.24
CA THR A 138 -23.14 18.03 -16.62
C THR A 138 -23.42 19.44 -16.17
N GLY A 139 -23.92 20.27 -17.08
CA GLY A 139 -24.33 21.64 -16.80
C GLY A 139 -25.60 21.68 -15.96
N THR A 140 -25.87 22.81 -15.31
CA THR A 140 -27.11 23.03 -14.55
C THR A 140 -28.40 22.81 -15.36
N ASP A 141 -28.34 22.96 -16.69
CA ASP A 141 -29.45 22.67 -17.62
C ASP A 141 -29.53 21.20 -18.08
N GLY A 142 -28.67 20.32 -17.57
CA GLY A 142 -28.59 18.91 -17.96
C GLY A 142 -27.73 18.62 -19.20
N THR A 143 -27.13 19.63 -19.83
CA THR A 143 -26.26 19.43 -21.00
C THR A 143 -24.92 18.82 -20.57
N ALA A 144 -24.53 17.70 -21.18
CA ALA A 144 -23.21 17.10 -20.95
C ALA A 144 -22.10 17.82 -21.74
N ALA A 145 -20.96 18.07 -21.07
CA ALA A 145 -19.72 18.54 -21.69
C ALA A 145 -19.04 17.39 -22.45
N LYS A 146 -19.38 17.26 -23.73
CA LYS A 146 -18.90 16.12 -24.56
C LYS A 146 -17.36 16.11 -24.64
N GLY A 147 -16.78 14.93 -24.45
CA GLY A 147 -15.34 14.72 -24.53
C GLY A 147 -14.53 15.31 -23.38
N ALA A 148 -15.19 15.72 -22.29
CA ALA A 148 -14.49 16.18 -21.09
C ALA A 148 -13.73 15.02 -20.42
N THR A 149 -12.50 15.29 -20.00
CA THR A 149 -11.66 14.34 -19.25
C THR A 149 -11.03 15.03 -18.05
N LEU A 150 -10.63 14.22 -17.07
CA LEU A 150 -9.85 14.63 -15.91
C LEU A 150 -8.51 13.90 -15.92
N SER A 151 -7.41 14.65 -16.00
CA SER A 151 -6.06 14.09 -15.87
C SER A 151 -5.67 13.97 -14.40
N LEU A 152 -5.47 12.75 -13.91
CA LEU A 152 -4.89 12.46 -12.60
C LEU A 152 -3.38 12.20 -12.76
N PRO A 153 -2.50 12.99 -12.13
CA PRO A 153 -1.06 12.74 -12.18
C PRO A 153 -0.70 11.47 -11.40
N GLN A 154 0.50 10.94 -11.67
CA GLN A 154 1.09 9.93 -10.81
C GLN A 154 1.31 10.53 -9.41
N GLY A 155 0.82 9.83 -8.39
CA GLY A 155 1.00 10.21 -7.00
C GLY A 155 2.36 9.82 -6.46
N GLU A 156 2.82 10.56 -5.46
CA GLU A 156 3.90 10.15 -4.58
C GLU A 156 3.35 9.17 -3.54
N VAL A 157 3.92 7.96 -3.49
CA VAL A 157 3.44 6.89 -2.60
C VAL A 157 4.32 6.78 -1.37
N VAL A 158 3.70 6.79 -0.20
CA VAL A 158 4.33 6.52 1.10
C VAL A 158 3.46 5.51 1.88
N ASN A 159 4.05 4.75 2.80
CA ASN A 159 3.32 3.74 3.56
C ASN A 159 3.72 3.72 5.04
N SER A 160 2.87 3.10 5.86
CA SER A 160 3.16 2.83 7.29
C SER A 160 4.27 1.80 7.43
N GLY A 161 5.07 1.89 8.49
CA GLY A 161 6.25 1.05 8.70
C GLY A 161 7.50 1.62 8.03
N SER A 162 8.65 0.95 8.21
CA SER A 162 9.93 1.36 7.64
C SER A 162 10.20 0.78 6.26
N GLU A 163 9.62 -0.38 5.96
CA GLU A 163 9.81 -1.09 4.70
C GLU A 163 8.73 -0.68 3.70
N THR A 164 9.11 -0.60 2.42
CA THR A 164 8.13 -0.39 1.36
C THR A 164 7.14 -1.56 1.31
N ASN A 165 5.85 -1.26 1.18
CA ASN A 165 4.83 -2.28 0.99
C ASN A 165 4.60 -2.64 -0.49
N GLY A 166 5.38 -2.09 -1.42
CA GLY A 166 5.30 -2.40 -2.86
C GLY A 166 4.12 -1.78 -3.60
N ALA A 167 3.37 -0.87 -3.00
CA ALA A 167 2.31 -0.15 -3.71
C ALA A 167 2.89 0.88 -4.71
N VAL A 168 2.21 1.05 -5.84
CA VAL A 168 2.62 1.95 -6.93
C VAL A 168 1.43 2.77 -7.42
N SER A 169 1.67 4.05 -7.70
CA SER A 169 0.68 4.95 -8.31
C SER A 169 0.90 5.05 -9.82
N THR A 170 -0.19 5.22 -10.56
CA THR A 170 -0.19 5.37 -12.02
C THR A 170 -0.95 6.63 -12.42
N ALA A 171 -0.36 7.43 -13.32
CA ALA A 171 -1.05 8.55 -13.94
C ALA A 171 -2.17 8.04 -14.85
N SER A 172 -3.31 8.72 -14.86
CA SER A 172 -4.51 8.26 -15.56
C SER A 172 -5.33 9.42 -16.11
N GLU A 173 -6.04 9.18 -17.22
CA GLU A 173 -7.05 10.10 -17.73
C GLU A 173 -8.44 9.50 -17.54
N VAL A 174 -9.27 10.17 -16.76
CA VAL A 174 -10.64 9.74 -16.45
C VAL A 174 -11.61 10.43 -17.39
N ALA A 175 -12.35 9.66 -18.17
CA ALA A 175 -13.42 10.22 -18.99
C ALA A 175 -14.60 10.68 -18.11
N LEU A 176 -15.05 11.91 -18.29
CA LEU A 176 -16.21 12.49 -17.57
C LEU A 176 -17.47 12.38 -18.43
N ASN A 177 -17.75 11.16 -18.89
CA ASN A 177 -18.80 10.84 -19.84
C ASN A 177 -19.68 9.66 -19.39
N GLY A 178 -19.61 9.27 -18.11
CA GLY A 178 -20.48 8.26 -17.51
C GLY A 178 -20.28 6.85 -18.06
N THR A 179 -19.22 6.62 -18.84
CA THR A 179 -18.89 5.30 -19.37
C THR A 179 -18.28 4.41 -18.27
N VAL A 180 -18.50 3.10 -18.36
CA VAL A 180 -18.06 2.08 -17.38
C VAL A 180 -16.52 1.87 -17.36
N GLY A 181 -15.75 2.62 -18.15
CA GLY A 181 -14.29 2.48 -18.19
C GLY A 181 -13.64 3.01 -16.92
N SER A 182 -13.01 2.14 -16.13
CA SER A 182 -12.27 2.53 -14.93
C SER A 182 -10.78 2.69 -15.21
N SER A 183 -10.19 3.72 -14.60
CA SER A 183 -8.76 4.04 -14.72
C SER A 183 -8.04 3.62 -13.44
N ALA A 184 -6.91 2.93 -13.56
CA ALA A 184 -6.09 2.53 -12.42
C ALA A 184 -5.31 3.72 -11.87
N VAL A 185 -5.28 3.87 -10.54
CA VAL A 185 -4.67 5.04 -9.87
C VAL A 185 -3.61 4.65 -8.86
N LEU A 186 -3.82 3.53 -8.18
CA LEU A 186 -2.96 2.98 -7.14
C LEU A 186 -3.19 1.48 -7.06
N ASN A 187 -2.13 0.69 -6.94
CA ASN A 187 -2.24 -0.76 -6.75
C ASN A 187 -1.06 -1.28 -5.94
N ALA A 188 -1.25 -2.46 -5.36
CA ALA A 188 -0.18 -3.30 -4.85
C ALA A 188 -0.33 -4.70 -5.42
N ASP A 189 0.77 -5.25 -5.94
CA ASP A 189 0.78 -6.60 -6.50
C ASP A 189 0.74 -7.65 -5.39
N LYS A 190 0.48 -8.91 -5.77
CA LYS A 190 0.55 -10.07 -4.87
C LYS A 190 1.91 -10.11 -4.16
N GLY A 191 1.89 -10.24 -2.84
CA GLY A 191 3.06 -10.14 -1.97
C GLY A 191 3.25 -8.76 -1.35
N GLY A 192 2.52 -7.74 -1.77
CA GLY A 192 2.57 -6.38 -1.23
C GLY A 192 1.22 -5.86 -0.71
N GLY A 193 1.20 -4.57 -0.39
CA GLY A 193 -0.01 -3.80 -0.09
C GLY A 193 -0.42 -3.76 1.38
N SER A 194 0.26 -4.51 2.26
CA SER A 194 -0.02 -4.51 3.70
C SER A 194 0.21 -3.15 4.35
N GLY A 195 -0.54 -2.86 5.41
CA GLY A 195 -0.48 -1.61 6.16
C GLY A 195 -1.29 -0.50 5.52
N VAL A 196 -1.00 0.74 5.90
CA VAL A 196 -1.61 1.93 5.31
C VAL A 196 -0.72 2.45 4.19
N THR A 197 -1.32 2.67 3.03
CA THR A 197 -0.69 3.28 1.84
C THR A 197 -1.34 4.63 1.59
N VAL A 198 -0.52 5.65 1.41
CA VAL A 198 -0.94 7.00 1.07
C VAL A 198 -0.39 7.36 -0.31
N SER A 199 -1.24 7.89 -1.17
CA SER A 199 -0.85 8.46 -2.46
C SER A 199 -1.16 9.96 -2.48
N ARG A 200 -0.13 10.78 -2.63
CA ARG A 200 -0.22 12.25 -2.68
C ARG A 200 -0.06 12.74 -4.12
N LEU A 201 -1.12 13.28 -4.69
CA LEU A 201 -1.13 13.81 -6.05
C LEU A 201 -0.88 15.33 -6.01
N ASP A 202 -0.02 15.83 -6.91
CA ASP A 202 0.23 17.27 -7.06
C ASP A 202 -0.98 17.93 -7.76
N PRO A 203 -1.73 18.82 -7.08
CA PRO A 203 -2.89 19.48 -7.66
C PRO A 203 -2.55 20.36 -8.88
N LYS A 204 -1.27 20.77 -9.04
CA LYS A 204 -0.84 21.56 -10.20
C LYS A 204 -0.87 20.78 -11.52
N ALA A 205 -0.79 19.45 -11.44
CA ALA A 205 -0.83 18.53 -12.58
C ALA A 205 -2.20 17.84 -12.73
N LEU A 206 -3.17 18.22 -11.89
CA LEU A 206 -4.55 17.76 -11.91
C LEU A 206 -5.36 18.72 -12.80
N THR A 207 -5.73 18.27 -14.00
CA THR A 207 -6.35 19.14 -15.01
C THR A 207 -7.71 18.64 -15.49
N LEU A 208 -8.67 19.56 -15.57
CA LEU A 208 -9.93 19.36 -16.26
C LEU A 208 -9.78 19.78 -17.72
N ASN A 209 -9.93 18.83 -18.63
CA ASN A 209 -9.76 19.05 -20.06
C ASN A 209 -11.13 19.18 -20.72
N ILE A 210 -11.38 20.32 -21.38
CA ILE A 210 -12.66 20.66 -22.02
C ILE A 210 -12.42 20.90 -23.51
N LYS A 211 -13.25 20.25 -24.34
CA LYS A 211 -13.21 20.43 -25.79
C LYS A 211 -13.88 21.73 -26.21
N ALA A 212 -13.34 22.37 -27.25
CA ALA A 212 -13.95 23.57 -27.82
C ALA A 212 -15.40 23.28 -28.24
N ASN A 213 -16.30 24.23 -28.05
CA ASN A 213 -17.73 24.15 -28.44
C ASN A 213 -18.56 23.05 -27.76
N THR A 214 -18.10 22.44 -26.65
CA THR A 214 -18.87 21.38 -25.96
C THR A 214 -19.54 21.82 -24.67
N VAL A 215 -19.27 23.04 -24.21
CA VAL A 215 -19.84 23.64 -22.99
C VAL A 215 -20.61 24.93 -23.30
N LYS A 216 -21.44 25.36 -22.35
CA LYS A 216 -22.26 26.59 -22.35
C LYS A 216 -21.87 27.46 -21.16
N ALA A 217 -22.24 28.74 -21.18
CA ALA A 217 -21.98 29.68 -20.08
C ALA A 217 -22.88 29.37 -18.87
N GLN A 218 -22.50 28.36 -18.07
CA GLN A 218 -23.18 27.88 -16.88
C GLN A 218 -22.23 27.07 -15.98
N ALA A 219 -22.66 26.72 -14.78
CA ALA A 219 -21.91 25.81 -13.91
C ALA A 219 -22.05 24.36 -14.39
N TYR A 220 -20.98 23.57 -14.21
CA TYR A 220 -20.93 22.13 -14.48
C TYR A 220 -20.45 21.37 -13.25
N SER A 221 -20.95 20.14 -13.08
CA SER A 221 -20.49 19.23 -12.03
C SER A 221 -20.40 17.79 -12.53
N ALA A 222 -19.51 17.01 -11.90
CA ALA A 222 -19.33 15.58 -12.11
C ALA A 222 -18.98 14.93 -10.76
N ASN A 223 -19.15 13.62 -10.67
CA ASN A 223 -18.70 12.80 -9.57
C ASN A 223 -17.60 11.84 -10.04
N LEU A 224 -16.58 11.66 -9.20
CA LEU A 224 -15.61 10.59 -9.34
C LEU A 224 -16.03 9.45 -8.41
N ASN A 225 -16.15 8.24 -8.94
CA ASN A 225 -16.44 7.04 -8.14
C ASN A 225 -15.17 6.19 -8.06
N TRP A 226 -14.68 6.02 -6.84
CA TRP A 226 -13.49 5.24 -6.52
C TRP A 226 -13.89 3.82 -6.14
N THR A 227 -13.16 2.83 -6.62
CA THR A 227 -13.44 1.42 -6.36
C THR A 227 -12.16 0.70 -6.00
N LEU A 228 -12.09 0.24 -4.75
CA LEU A 228 -11.05 -0.63 -4.25
C LEU A 228 -11.48 -2.08 -4.43
N SER A 229 -10.57 -2.90 -4.94
CA SER A 229 -10.83 -4.30 -5.26
C SER A 229 -9.62 -5.16 -4.92
N ASP A 230 -9.89 -6.42 -4.60
CA ASP A 230 -8.87 -7.46 -4.55
C ASP A 230 -8.27 -7.71 -5.94
N LEU A 231 -7.04 -8.20 -5.99
CA LEU A 231 -6.56 -8.83 -7.21
C LEU A 231 -7.36 -10.11 -7.46
N PRO A 232 -7.68 -10.45 -8.73
CA PRO A 232 -8.31 -11.72 -9.05
C PRO A 232 -7.52 -12.88 -8.43
N THR A 233 -8.23 -13.76 -7.74
CA THR A 233 -7.65 -15.02 -7.26
C THR A 233 -7.41 -15.93 -8.46
N GLU A 234 -6.16 -16.37 -8.65
CA GLU A 234 -5.80 -17.44 -9.59
C GLU A 234 -6.44 -18.78 -9.21
#